data_AF-A0A352Z2A8-F1
#
_entry.id   AF-A0A352Z2A8-F1
#
_cell.length_a   1.000
_cell.length_b   1.000
_cell.length_c   1.000
_cell.angle_alpha   90.00
_cell.angle_beta   90.00
_cell.angle_gamma   90.00
#
_symmetry.space_group_name_H-M   'P 1'
#
loop_
_entity.id
_entity.type
_entity.pdbx_description
1 polymer ?
#
loop_
_entity_poly.entity_id
_entity_poly.type
_entity_poly.pdbx_seq_one_letter_code
_entity_poly.pdbx_strand_id
1 'polypeptide(L)'
;MRGNIFFLLLTGIFISGCTGNSHENVLIPLPSTPQLRWQNYGKTMFVCLDPCTWQGREYDNHSTPLDRINPAALNTDQWCEAAELWGAKLILFVAKHTGGFCWWQTNTTDYGIKNTPWRGGEGDVLKDLSESCRRYGLDLGIYVYPGDETWGAGIGSGGVTKDPEKQEGYNRVFRQQMTEVLTRYGPVSEVWFDGSCHIDVNDILEKYASDAVILQGPMANLRWVGNESGYAPFSNWYTLSSKDLETGVATAIQSDPFGDAYAPVEIDVPLLKNKGHKWFWAPGTDHLILTTDQLMDIYYKSVGRGAVLLLNSTPDTTGLIPQSHILAYKAFGEEIKRRFDNPLKKTSGKGRSLDMKFSQPVKINHVILQEELAKGQRILAFIIEGLDSNDNWILLYEGTSVGSMKICYFDQVPLRRIRVQFTNVKAEPQITNFAVYYIEGVTMPAEKRNDRDKFYDGIARRTGTEKEEELPVEIGTWDNKSSDKQGWNEMSIDLTKFLNRVGQYEVKFSSSSDVNNACPEFKDWEMEMYGSTIKSTIELLKDGSTFRITRSQQTLDEFPSIFRVKVKSMKDNSSGTITIRMLTY
;
A
#
# COMPACT_ATOMS: atom_id res chain seq x y z
N MET A 1 -13.86 1.49 85.13
CA MET A 1 -13.83 0.68 83.89
C MET A 1 -14.95 1.14 82.98
N ARG A 2 -14.61 1.84 81.89
CA ARG A 2 -15.41 2.04 80.67
C ARG A 2 -14.59 2.93 79.75
N GLY A 3 -13.89 2.33 78.80
CA GLY A 3 -13.26 3.04 77.69
C GLY A 3 -14.20 2.96 76.49
N ASN A 4 -14.53 4.10 75.89
CA ASN A 4 -15.24 4.17 74.62
C ASN A 4 -14.30 4.78 73.59
N ILE A 5 -13.91 3.96 72.61
CA ILE A 5 -13.16 4.33 71.42
C ILE A 5 -14.18 4.81 70.38
N PHE A 6 -13.98 6.04 69.87
CA PHE A 6 -14.73 6.57 68.72
C PHE A 6 -14.12 5.99 67.43
N PHE A 7 -14.93 5.31 66.62
CA PHE A 7 -14.57 4.88 65.26
C PHE A 7 -15.29 5.81 64.27
N LEU A 8 -14.54 6.68 63.59
CA LEU A 8 -15.03 7.44 62.45
C LEU A 8 -14.93 6.55 61.20
N LEU A 9 -16.08 6.18 60.62
CA LEU A 9 -16.12 5.53 59.31
C LEU A 9 -16.06 6.61 58.21
N LEU A 10 -14.92 6.72 57.53
CA LEU A 10 -14.79 7.43 56.26
C LEU A 10 -15.20 6.49 55.13
N THR A 11 -16.34 6.77 54.49
CA THR A 11 -16.77 6.14 53.24
C THR A 11 -16.02 6.78 52.08
N GLY A 12 -15.00 6.09 51.57
CA GLY A 12 -14.27 6.48 50.36
C GLY A 12 -15.10 6.17 49.12
N ILE A 13 -15.52 7.20 48.40
CA ILE A 13 -16.06 7.11 47.04
C ILE A 13 -14.86 6.89 46.10
N PHE A 14 -14.74 5.69 45.54
CA PHE A 14 -13.79 5.43 44.45
C PHE A 14 -14.37 6.00 43.14
N ILE A 15 -13.97 7.21 42.79
CA ILE A 15 -14.07 7.72 41.43
C ILE A 15 -12.90 7.10 40.65
N SER A 16 -13.17 6.07 39.86
CA SER A 16 -12.19 5.56 38.90
C SER A 16 -12.05 6.57 37.77
N GLY A 17 -11.13 7.52 37.93
CA GLY A 17 -10.73 8.43 36.86
C GLY A 17 -9.88 7.67 35.85
N CYS A 18 -10.41 7.50 34.63
CA CYS A 18 -9.59 7.13 33.48
C CYS A 18 -8.66 8.31 33.14
N THR A 19 -7.49 8.37 33.76
CA THR A 19 -6.40 9.25 33.31
C THR A 19 -5.79 8.65 32.05
N GLY A 20 -6.40 8.97 30.90
CA GLY A 20 -5.80 8.66 29.61
C GLY A 20 -4.51 9.45 29.45
N ASN A 21 -3.39 8.77 29.22
CA ASN A 21 -2.11 9.41 28.91
C ASN A 21 -2.29 10.36 27.72
N SER A 22 -2.04 11.65 27.93
CA SER A 22 -1.78 12.61 26.86
C SER A 22 -0.27 12.79 26.80
N HIS A 23 0.32 12.49 25.65
CA HIS A 23 1.75 12.71 25.46
C HIS A 23 1.97 14.20 25.18
N GLU A 24 2.34 14.99 26.19
CA GLU A 24 2.76 16.38 25.99
C GLU A 24 4.00 16.40 25.06
N ASN A 25 3.99 17.26 24.04
CA ASN A 25 5.04 17.47 23.02
C ASN A 25 5.24 16.37 21.96
N VAL A 26 4.22 15.63 21.54
CA VAL A 26 4.31 14.73 20.37
C VAL A 26 4.16 15.52 19.06
N LEU A 27 5.15 15.39 18.16
CA LEU A 27 5.07 15.89 16.79
C LEU A 27 3.90 15.22 16.06
N ILE A 28 3.09 16.01 15.37
CA ILE A 28 2.02 15.53 14.50
C ILE A 28 2.33 16.04 13.09
N PRO A 29 2.99 15.23 12.24
CA PRO A 29 3.17 15.57 10.84
C PRO A 29 1.82 15.83 10.18
N LEU A 30 1.78 16.85 9.33
CA LEU A 30 0.57 17.27 8.62
C LEU A 30 0.69 16.93 7.14
N PRO A 31 -0.42 16.56 6.48
CA PRO A 31 -0.42 16.40 5.03
C PRO A 31 -0.17 17.75 4.35
N SER A 32 0.52 17.71 3.22
CA SER A 32 0.50 18.80 2.24
C SER A 32 -0.90 18.91 1.58
N THR A 33 -1.13 19.99 0.83
CA THR A 33 -2.40 20.15 0.09
C THR A 33 -2.63 19.02 -0.94
N PRO A 34 -1.62 18.61 -1.75
CA PRO A 34 -1.75 17.45 -2.63
C PRO A 34 -2.07 16.15 -1.87
N GLN A 35 -1.37 15.88 -0.77
CA GLN A 35 -1.59 14.66 0.03
C GLN A 35 -3.01 14.61 0.61
N LEU A 36 -3.50 15.75 1.12
CA LEU A 36 -4.86 15.83 1.66
C LEU A 36 -5.92 15.64 0.56
N ARG A 37 -5.72 16.26 -0.62
CA ARG A 37 -6.61 16.06 -1.77
C ARG A 37 -6.64 14.58 -2.18
N TRP A 38 -5.46 13.96 -2.30
CA TRP A 38 -5.30 12.56 -2.68
C TRP A 38 -5.95 11.60 -1.67
N GLN A 39 -5.73 11.77 -0.37
CA GLN A 39 -6.36 10.94 0.65
C GLN A 39 -7.89 11.04 0.64
N ASN A 40 -8.43 12.22 0.29
CA ASN A 40 -9.87 12.44 0.20
C ASN A 40 -10.52 11.76 -1.01
N TYR A 41 -9.75 11.32 -2.02
CA TYR A 41 -10.29 10.49 -3.08
C TYR A 41 -10.81 9.16 -2.53
N GLY A 42 -10.03 8.53 -1.64
CA GLY A 42 -10.25 7.19 -1.11
C GLY A 42 -10.17 6.07 -2.17
N LYS A 43 -10.60 6.34 -3.40
CA LYS A 43 -10.65 5.44 -4.55
C LYS A 43 -10.04 6.11 -5.77
N THR A 44 -9.07 5.45 -6.39
CA THR A 44 -8.40 5.84 -7.63
C THR A 44 -8.34 4.63 -8.57
N MET A 45 -8.28 4.85 -9.87
CA MET A 45 -8.31 3.78 -10.86
C MET A 45 -6.99 3.73 -11.64
N PHE A 46 -6.38 2.55 -11.71
CA PHE A 46 -5.21 2.32 -12.57
C PHE A 46 -5.71 1.91 -13.96
N VAL A 47 -5.11 2.42 -15.03
CA VAL A 47 -5.37 1.98 -16.41
C VAL A 47 -4.09 1.44 -17.01
N CYS A 48 -4.03 0.12 -17.19
CA CYS A 48 -2.89 -0.59 -17.73
C CYS A 48 -3.16 -1.04 -19.17
N LEU A 49 -2.61 -0.29 -20.13
CA LEU A 49 -2.56 -0.61 -21.55
C LEU A 49 -1.11 -0.47 -22.01
N ASP A 50 -0.58 -1.50 -22.67
CA ASP A 50 0.82 -1.59 -23.11
C ASP A 50 0.91 -2.68 -24.20
N PRO A 51 1.97 -2.76 -25.03
CA PRO A 51 2.21 -3.94 -25.88
C PRO A 51 2.02 -5.29 -25.16
N CYS A 52 2.24 -5.37 -23.85
CA CYS A 52 1.84 -6.48 -22.99
C CYS A 52 0.43 -7.03 -23.27
N THR A 53 -0.55 -6.15 -23.54
CA THR A 53 -1.95 -6.49 -23.84
C THR A 53 -2.09 -7.31 -25.13
N TRP A 54 -1.27 -7.03 -26.15
CA TRP A 54 -1.23 -7.82 -27.39
C TRP A 54 -0.48 -9.14 -27.22
N GLN A 55 0.42 -9.21 -26.25
CA GLN A 55 1.25 -10.38 -25.97
C GLN A 55 0.60 -11.34 -24.97
N GLY A 56 -0.41 -10.88 -24.23
CA GLY A 56 -0.98 -11.61 -23.10
C GLY A 56 0.02 -11.77 -21.94
N ARG A 57 0.96 -10.83 -21.79
CA ARG A 57 2.06 -10.85 -20.82
C ARG A 57 1.90 -9.71 -19.82
N GLU A 58 2.72 -9.73 -18.76
CA GLU A 58 2.87 -8.60 -17.83
C GLU A 58 4.07 -7.72 -18.18
N TYR A 59 5.06 -8.27 -18.89
CA TYR A 59 6.26 -7.56 -19.32
C TYR A 59 6.43 -7.68 -20.83
N ASP A 60 6.67 -6.53 -21.44
CA ASP A 60 6.86 -6.39 -22.87
C ASP A 60 8.20 -7.00 -23.26
N ASN A 61 8.16 -7.93 -24.21
CA ASN A 61 9.35 -8.57 -24.77
C ASN A 61 9.64 -8.13 -26.21
N HIS A 62 9.01 -7.04 -26.67
CA HIS A 62 9.11 -6.48 -28.02
C HIS A 62 8.71 -7.46 -29.14
N SER A 63 7.97 -8.53 -28.83
CA SER A 63 7.56 -9.53 -29.82
C SER A 63 6.40 -9.08 -30.70
N THR A 64 5.66 -8.05 -30.29
CA THR A 64 4.55 -7.49 -31.07
C THR A 64 5.07 -6.41 -32.02
N PRO A 65 4.97 -6.61 -33.35
CA PRO A 65 5.29 -5.56 -34.31
C PRO A 65 4.39 -4.34 -34.14
N LEU A 66 4.94 -3.13 -34.33
CA LEU A 66 4.20 -1.87 -34.16
C LEU A 66 2.96 -1.76 -35.05
N ASP A 67 2.97 -2.38 -36.24
CA ASP A 67 1.83 -2.40 -37.16
C ASP A 67 0.64 -3.25 -36.67
N ARG A 68 0.84 -4.07 -35.64
CA ARG A 68 -0.20 -4.85 -34.95
C ARG A 68 -0.86 -4.09 -33.81
N ILE A 69 -0.22 -3.05 -33.29
CA ILE A 69 -0.73 -2.22 -32.20
C ILE A 69 -1.70 -1.21 -32.80
N ASN A 70 -2.98 -1.57 -32.86
CA ASN A 70 -4.01 -0.74 -33.48
C ASN A 70 -5.34 -0.82 -32.71
N PRO A 71 -5.47 -0.10 -31.57
CA PRO A 71 -6.69 -0.10 -30.78
C PRO A 71 -7.78 0.75 -31.46
N ALA A 72 -8.41 0.19 -32.50
CA ALA A 72 -9.31 0.90 -33.41
C ALA A 72 -10.57 1.48 -32.73
N ALA A 73 -10.97 0.93 -31.58
CA ALA A 73 -12.14 1.36 -30.82
C ALA A 73 -11.77 2.13 -29.53
N LEU A 74 -10.50 2.51 -29.35
CA LEU A 74 -10.03 3.21 -28.16
C LEU A 74 -10.92 4.40 -27.83
N ASN A 75 -11.45 4.37 -26.60
CA ASN A 75 -12.32 5.42 -26.09
C ASN A 75 -12.01 5.69 -24.61
N THR A 76 -11.33 6.80 -24.36
CA THR A 76 -10.97 7.23 -23.01
C THR A 76 -12.16 7.73 -22.19
N ASP A 77 -13.27 8.16 -22.83
CA ASP A 77 -14.52 8.47 -22.12
C ASP A 77 -15.09 7.21 -21.45
N GLN A 78 -15.00 6.05 -22.12
CA GLN A 78 -15.42 4.77 -21.54
C GLN A 78 -14.57 4.39 -20.32
N TRP A 79 -13.29 4.77 -20.29
CA TRP A 79 -12.44 4.57 -19.12
C TRP A 79 -12.88 5.48 -17.97
N CYS A 80 -13.22 6.75 -18.24
CA CYS A 80 -13.76 7.66 -17.24
C CYS A 80 -15.12 7.18 -16.70
N GLU A 81 -16.01 6.69 -17.55
CA GLU A 81 -17.28 6.07 -17.16
C GLU A 81 -17.04 4.87 -16.22
N ALA A 82 -16.05 4.03 -16.53
CA ALA A 82 -15.67 2.91 -15.66
C ALA A 82 -15.25 3.39 -14.27
N ALA A 83 -14.45 4.47 -14.18
CA ALA A 83 -14.04 5.06 -12.91
C ALA A 83 -15.25 5.58 -12.10
N GLU A 84 -16.21 6.24 -12.75
CA GLU A 84 -17.40 6.78 -12.09
C GLU A 84 -18.30 5.69 -11.50
N LEU A 85 -18.40 4.53 -12.15
CA LEU A 85 -19.28 3.43 -11.73
C LEU A 85 -19.02 2.99 -10.28
N TRP A 86 -17.77 3.01 -9.84
CA TRP A 86 -17.36 2.66 -8.49
C TRP A 86 -16.84 3.85 -7.66
N GLY A 87 -16.91 5.06 -8.23
CA GLY A 87 -16.67 6.32 -7.54
C GLY A 87 -15.19 6.68 -7.36
N ALA A 88 -14.31 6.22 -8.25
CA ALA A 88 -12.94 6.71 -8.29
C ALA A 88 -12.89 8.20 -8.64
N LYS A 89 -11.85 8.90 -8.18
CA LYS A 89 -11.67 10.35 -8.37
C LYS A 89 -10.44 10.73 -9.19
N LEU A 90 -9.55 9.78 -9.42
CA LEU A 90 -8.34 9.93 -10.21
C LEU A 90 -8.16 8.70 -11.10
N ILE A 91 -7.68 8.91 -12.32
CA ILE A 91 -7.17 7.85 -13.20
C ILE A 91 -5.65 7.98 -13.27
N LEU A 92 -4.93 6.95 -12.82
CA LEU A 92 -3.50 6.79 -13.03
C LEU A 92 -3.29 5.98 -14.32
N PHE A 93 -2.60 6.53 -15.31
CA PHE A 93 -2.39 5.86 -16.60
C PHE A 93 -0.94 5.45 -16.81
N VAL A 94 -0.74 4.19 -17.24
CA VAL A 94 0.56 3.67 -17.69
C VAL A 94 0.92 4.30 -19.03
N ALA A 95 1.53 5.49 -18.98
CA ALA A 95 1.97 6.20 -20.19
C ALA A 95 3.20 5.54 -20.83
N LYS A 96 4.06 4.94 -20.00
CA LYS A 96 5.21 4.11 -20.41
C LYS A 96 5.45 3.00 -19.39
N HIS A 97 5.44 1.74 -19.81
CA HIS A 97 5.78 0.57 -18.98
C HIS A 97 7.24 0.11 -19.18
N THR A 98 7.60 -1.06 -18.63
CA THR A 98 8.96 -1.65 -18.66
C THR A 98 9.58 -1.83 -20.05
N GLY A 99 8.77 -2.02 -21.09
CA GLY A 99 9.24 -2.10 -22.49
C GLY A 99 9.56 -0.77 -23.16
N GLY A 100 9.27 0.36 -22.51
CA GLY A 100 9.57 1.69 -23.05
C GLY A 100 8.57 2.20 -24.09
N PHE A 101 7.50 1.48 -24.40
CA PHE A 101 6.48 1.93 -25.35
C PHE A 101 5.77 3.19 -24.84
N CYS A 102 5.81 4.28 -25.61
CA CYS A 102 5.21 5.56 -25.23
C CYS A 102 3.81 5.74 -25.84
N TRP A 103 2.80 5.96 -24.99
CA TRP A 103 1.39 6.19 -25.39
C TRP A 103 1.05 7.63 -25.77
N TRP A 104 2.06 8.46 -26.03
CA TRP A 104 1.90 9.85 -26.43
C TRP A 104 2.87 10.23 -27.56
N GLN A 105 2.65 11.42 -28.13
CA GLN A 105 3.48 11.93 -29.22
C GLN A 105 4.84 12.43 -28.69
N THR A 106 5.82 11.54 -28.64
CA THR A 106 7.22 11.86 -28.31
C THR A 106 8.15 11.71 -29.51
N ASN A 107 9.26 12.45 -29.50
CA ASN A 107 10.36 12.30 -30.46
C ASN A 107 11.59 11.60 -29.86
N THR A 108 11.51 11.13 -28.60
CA THR A 108 12.65 10.52 -27.92
C THR A 108 12.90 9.06 -28.31
N THR A 109 11.92 8.40 -28.91
CA THR A 109 11.98 6.98 -29.30
C THR A 109 11.07 6.72 -30.48
N ASP A 110 11.43 5.73 -31.30
CA ASP A 110 10.56 5.18 -32.35
C ASP A 110 9.61 4.11 -31.81
N TYR A 111 9.81 3.64 -30.57
CA TYR A 111 8.96 2.65 -29.92
C TYR A 111 7.82 3.35 -29.16
N GLY A 112 6.74 3.68 -29.89
CA GLY A 112 5.59 4.36 -29.32
C GLY A 112 4.45 4.53 -30.32
N ILE A 113 3.34 5.10 -29.84
CA ILE A 113 2.08 5.20 -30.59
C ILE A 113 2.21 5.93 -31.93
N LYS A 114 3.16 6.86 -32.03
CA LYS A 114 3.49 7.62 -33.24
C LYS A 114 3.82 6.74 -34.46
N ASN A 115 4.43 5.59 -34.22
CA ASN A 115 4.86 4.66 -35.27
C ASN A 115 3.91 3.45 -35.41
N THR A 116 2.66 3.61 -34.99
CA THR A 116 1.59 2.61 -35.16
C THR A 116 0.57 3.08 -36.20
N PRO A 117 -0.24 2.19 -36.79
CA PRO A 117 -1.29 2.58 -37.74
C PRO A 117 -2.49 3.25 -37.06
N TRP A 118 -2.56 3.25 -35.73
CA TRP A 118 -3.67 3.86 -35.00
C TRP A 118 -3.76 5.35 -35.32
N ARG A 119 -4.92 5.77 -35.84
CA ARG A 119 -5.16 7.13 -36.35
C ARG A 119 -4.06 7.64 -37.30
N GLY A 120 -3.46 6.73 -38.08
CA GLY A 120 -2.39 7.07 -39.02
C GLY A 120 -1.09 7.56 -38.37
N GLY A 121 -0.83 7.18 -37.11
CA GLY A 121 0.36 7.62 -36.35
C GLY A 121 0.18 8.95 -35.63
N GLU A 122 -0.94 9.64 -35.81
CA GLU A 122 -1.21 10.97 -35.22
C GLU A 122 -2.00 10.90 -33.90
N GLY A 123 -2.29 9.69 -33.41
CA GLY A 123 -3.05 9.51 -32.17
C GLY A 123 -2.22 9.80 -30.92
N ASP A 124 -2.85 10.35 -29.89
CA ASP A 124 -2.22 10.63 -28.59
C ASP A 124 -3.18 10.22 -27.47
N VAL A 125 -2.89 9.12 -26.78
CA VAL A 125 -3.78 8.55 -25.76
C VAL A 125 -3.76 9.39 -24.48
N LEU A 126 -2.60 9.93 -24.11
CA LEU A 126 -2.51 10.83 -22.95
C LEU A 126 -3.33 12.10 -23.16
N LYS A 127 -3.30 12.67 -24.37
CA LYS A 127 -4.15 13.81 -24.72
C LYS A 127 -5.64 13.46 -24.60
N ASP A 128 -6.09 12.40 -25.28
CA ASP A 128 -7.49 11.97 -25.25
C ASP A 128 -7.96 11.73 -23.80
N LEU A 129 -7.14 11.07 -22.98
CA LEU A 129 -7.46 10.78 -21.59
C LEU A 129 -7.50 12.05 -20.73
N SER A 130 -6.54 12.96 -20.89
CA SER A 130 -6.53 14.22 -20.13
C SER A 130 -7.77 15.08 -20.38
N GLU A 131 -8.25 15.11 -21.63
CA GLU A 131 -9.47 15.81 -22.01
C GLU A 131 -10.72 15.12 -21.47
N SER A 132 -10.73 13.78 -21.45
CA SER A 132 -11.81 12.97 -20.89
C SER A 132 -11.90 13.16 -19.38
N CYS A 133 -10.79 13.04 -18.64
CA CYS A 133 -10.73 13.31 -17.20
C CYS A 133 -11.30 14.70 -16.86
N ARG A 134 -10.95 15.73 -17.63
CA ARG A 134 -11.52 17.09 -17.44
C ARG A 134 -13.03 17.13 -17.65
N ARG A 135 -13.58 16.43 -18.66
CA ARG A 135 -15.03 16.37 -18.91
C ARG A 135 -15.80 15.67 -17.80
N TYR A 136 -15.22 14.59 -17.24
CA TYR A 136 -15.85 13.77 -16.21
C TYR A 136 -15.51 14.22 -14.77
N GLY A 137 -14.71 15.28 -14.60
CA GLY A 137 -14.33 15.78 -13.28
C GLY A 137 -13.43 14.81 -12.51
N LEU A 138 -12.61 14.04 -13.22
CA LEU A 138 -11.58 13.16 -12.69
C LEU A 138 -10.23 13.85 -12.76
N ASP A 139 -9.38 13.60 -11.78
CA ASP A 139 -7.98 14.00 -11.83
C ASP A 139 -7.15 13.00 -12.64
N LEU A 140 -6.05 13.47 -13.23
CA LEU A 140 -5.12 12.64 -14.00
C LEU A 140 -3.85 12.37 -13.18
N GLY A 141 -3.49 11.10 -13.05
CA GLY A 141 -2.17 10.66 -12.64
C GLY A 141 -1.41 10.05 -13.82
N ILE A 142 -0.08 10.09 -13.76
CA ILE A 142 0.79 9.48 -14.76
C ILE A 142 1.75 8.47 -14.14
N TYR A 143 1.83 7.30 -14.76
CA TYR A 143 2.88 6.33 -14.53
C TYR A 143 3.85 6.39 -15.71
N VAL A 144 5.13 6.62 -15.41
CA VAL A 144 6.21 6.60 -16.41
C VAL A 144 7.34 5.77 -15.84
N TYR A 145 7.49 4.54 -16.35
CA TYR A 145 8.53 3.64 -15.90
C TYR A 145 9.93 4.25 -16.08
N PRO A 146 10.77 4.32 -15.04
CA PRO A 146 12.11 4.89 -15.16
C PRO A 146 13.05 4.07 -16.05
N GLY A 147 12.86 2.77 -16.17
CA GLY A 147 13.66 1.92 -17.06
C GLY A 147 13.25 1.99 -18.53
N ASP A 148 14.14 1.52 -19.39
CA ASP A 148 13.96 1.28 -20.82
C ASP A 148 15.07 0.31 -21.30
N GLU A 149 14.69 -0.92 -21.65
CA GLU A 149 15.63 -1.96 -22.08
C GLU A 149 16.43 -1.55 -23.33
N THR A 150 15.91 -0.66 -24.18
CA THR A 150 16.64 -0.19 -25.38
C THR A 150 17.89 0.62 -25.02
N TRP A 151 17.89 1.24 -23.83
CA TRP A 151 19.04 1.94 -23.25
C TRP A 151 19.87 1.05 -22.31
N GLY A 152 19.49 -0.21 -22.13
CA GLY A 152 20.08 -1.12 -21.16
C GLY A 152 19.72 -0.79 -19.71
N ALA A 153 18.67 0.02 -19.48
CA ALA A 153 18.11 0.30 -18.17
C ALA A 153 16.94 -0.65 -17.91
N GLY A 154 17.25 -1.89 -17.55
CA GLY A 154 16.26 -2.95 -17.48
C GLY A 154 15.31 -2.91 -16.29
N ILE A 155 14.51 -3.97 -16.17
CA ILE A 155 13.53 -4.15 -15.10
C ILE A 155 14.19 -3.98 -13.70
N GLY A 156 13.66 -3.07 -12.90
CA GLY A 156 14.10 -2.77 -11.54
C GLY A 156 15.32 -1.84 -11.45
N SER A 157 15.84 -1.34 -12.58
CA SER A 157 17.06 -0.52 -12.57
C SER A 157 16.84 0.94 -12.14
N GLY A 158 15.58 1.38 -12.05
CA GLY A 158 15.23 2.78 -11.76
C GLY A 158 15.80 3.78 -12.75
N GLY A 159 16.09 3.35 -13.98
CA GLY A 159 16.71 4.16 -15.03
C GLY A 159 18.24 4.17 -15.03
N VAL A 160 18.88 3.33 -14.21
CA VAL A 160 20.32 3.07 -14.28
C VAL A 160 20.60 2.14 -15.47
N THR A 161 21.44 2.57 -16.40
CA THR A 161 21.86 1.79 -17.56
C THR A 161 22.97 0.81 -17.19
N LYS A 162 22.94 -0.42 -17.71
CA LYS A 162 24.04 -1.40 -17.58
C LYS A 162 25.39 -0.88 -18.10
N ASP A 163 25.34 -0.03 -19.12
CA ASP A 163 26.50 0.63 -19.72
C ASP A 163 26.55 2.11 -19.28
N PRO A 164 27.48 2.50 -18.39
CA PRO A 164 27.59 3.87 -17.89
C PRO A 164 27.77 4.93 -18.98
N GLU A 165 28.33 4.59 -20.14
CA GLU A 165 28.52 5.56 -21.24
C GLU A 165 27.19 6.00 -21.86
N LYS A 166 26.12 5.20 -21.70
CA LYS A 166 24.77 5.52 -22.17
C LYS A 166 23.95 6.34 -21.18
N GLN A 167 24.36 6.40 -19.91
CA GLN A 167 23.55 6.97 -18.83
C GLN A 167 23.17 8.42 -19.11
N GLU A 168 24.11 9.26 -19.54
CA GLU A 168 23.82 10.68 -19.83
C GLU A 168 22.90 10.87 -21.04
N GLY A 169 22.99 9.96 -22.01
CA GLY A 169 22.04 9.92 -23.13
C GLY A 169 20.62 9.60 -22.65
N TYR A 170 20.51 8.57 -21.81
CA TYR A 170 19.22 8.14 -21.28
C TYR A 170 18.62 9.15 -20.29
N ASN A 171 19.45 9.79 -19.46
CA ASN A 171 19.04 10.89 -18.58
C ASN A 171 18.34 12.00 -19.39
N ARG A 172 18.90 12.39 -20.55
CA ARG A 172 18.26 13.39 -21.43
C ARG A 172 16.93 12.91 -21.99
N VAL A 173 16.85 11.65 -22.42
CA VAL A 173 15.61 11.05 -22.93
C VAL A 173 14.53 11.06 -21.86
N PHE A 174 14.80 10.48 -20.69
CA PHE A 174 13.81 10.37 -19.62
C PHE A 174 13.37 11.73 -19.11
N ARG A 175 14.30 12.67 -18.89
CA ARG A 175 13.98 14.05 -18.49
C ARG A 175 13.12 14.76 -19.54
N GLN A 176 13.38 14.54 -20.83
CA GLN A 176 12.51 15.05 -21.89
C GLN A 176 11.12 14.42 -21.77
N GLN A 177 11.00 13.09 -21.71
CA GLN A 177 9.72 12.40 -21.55
C GLN A 177 8.92 12.94 -20.36
N MET A 178 9.55 13.09 -19.19
CA MET A 178 8.92 13.68 -18.00
C MET A 178 8.46 15.12 -18.22
N THR A 179 9.26 15.94 -18.91
CA THR A 179 8.86 17.31 -19.26
C THR A 179 7.64 17.30 -20.19
N GLU A 180 7.58 16.41 -21.17
CA GLU A 180 6.47 16.32 -22.12
C GLU A 180 5.15 15.96 -21.42
N VAL A 181 5.16 14.91 -20.60
CA VAL A 181 3.96 14.43 -19.90
C VAL A 181 3.45 15.40 -18.84
N LEU A 182 4.33 16.18 -18.21
CA LEU A 182 3.94 17.14 -17.17
C LEU A 182 3.56 18.52 -17.71
N THR A 183 3.80 18.82 -18.99
CA THR A 183 3.54 20.16 -19.55
C THR A 183 2.48 20.19 -20.65
N ARG A 184 2.22 19.07 -21.34
CA ARG A 184 1.34 19.05 -22.51
C ARG A 184 -0.11 18.69 -22.21
N TYR A 185 -0.39 18.01 -21.09
CA TYR A 185 -1.69 17.37 -20.82
C TYR A 185 -2.49 18.02 -19.67
N GLY A 186 -2.03 19.17 -19.17
CA GLY A 186 -2.66 19.88 -18.05
C GLY A 186 -2.19 19.38 -16.68
N PRO A 187 -2.92 19.71 -15.60
CA PRO A 187 -2.51 19.36 -14.24
C PRO A 187 -2.44 17.85 -14.05
N VAL A 188 -1.35 17.40 -13.45
CA VAL A 188 -1.15 16.02 -13.01
C VAL A 188 -1.23 16.00 -11.48
N SER A 189 -2.11 15.16 -10.94
CA SER A 189 -2.34 15.04 -9.50
C SER A 189 -1.49 13.95 -8.85
N GLU A 190 -0.94 13.01 -9.63
CA GLU A 190 -0.10 11.92 -9.14
C GLU A 190 0.98 11.52 -10.16
N VAL A 191 2.20 11.27 -9.70
CA VAL A 191 3.31 10.74 -10.51
C VAL A 191 3.84 9.46 -9.87
N TRP A 192 3.95 8.40 -10.68
CA TRP A 192 4.29 7.05 -10.21
C TRP A 192 5.58 6.54 -10.85
N PHE A 193 6.58 6.22 -10.03
CA PHE A 193 7.88 5.68 -10.46
C PHE A 193 8.09 4.25 -9.94
N ASP A 194 7.63 3.26 -10.71
CA ASP A 194 7.72 1.84 -10.34
C ASP A 194 9.12 1.40 -9.99
N GLY A 195 9.27 0.90 -8.76
CA GLY A 195 10.51 0.37 -8.23
C GLY A 195 11.53 1.42 -7.82
N SER A 196 11.24 2.73 -7.97
CA SER A 196 12.13 3.91 -7.78
C SER A 196 12.67 4.53 -9.08
N CYS A 197 13.04 5.81 -9.00
CA CYS A 197 13.71 6.58 -10.06
C CYS A 197 15.05 7.10 -9.56
N HIS A 198 16.13 6.73 -10.25
CA HIS A 198 17.51 7.17 -9.96
C HIS A 198 17.98 8.28 -10.91
N ILE A 199 17.18 8.62 -11.93
CA ILE A 199 17.42 9.76 -12.81
C ILE A 199 16.96 11.02 -12.07
N ASP A 200 17.84 12.02 -11.99
CA ASP A 200 17.47 13.31 -11.39
C ASP A 200 16.42 14.00 -12.27
N VAL A 201 15.24 14.19 -11.70
CA VAL A 201 14.09 14.90 -12.29
C VAL A 201 13.49 15.90 -11.30
N ASN A 202 14.20 16.23 -10.22
CA ASN A 202 13.64 17.05 -9.15
C ASN A 202 13.24 18.44 -9.64
N ASP A 203 14.09 19.08 -10.46
CA ASP A 203 13.80 20.38 -11.08
C ASP A 203 12.54 20.38 -11.95
N ILE A 204 12.25 19.25 -12.60
CA ILE A 204 11.05 19.05 -13.42
C ILE A 204 9.81 18.87 -12.53
N LEU A 205 9.92 18.05 -11.48
CA LEU A 205 8.82 17.80 -10.54
C LEU A 205 8.44 19.07 -9.77
N GLU A 206 9.42 19.80 -9.22
CA GLU A 206 9.18 21.07 -8.52
C GLU A 206 8.49 22.09 -9.42
N LYS A 207 8.85 22.14 -10.69
CA LYS A 207 8.34 23.14 -11.63
C LYS A 207 6.96 22.80 -12.19
N TYR A 208 6.70 21.54 -12.50
CA TYR A 208 5.52 21.13 -13.27
C TYR A 208 4.58 20.17 -12.53
N ALA A 209 5.01 19.60 -11.40
CA ALA A 209 4.23 18.64 -10.60
C ALA A 209 4.23 18.96 -9.10
N SER A 210 4.44 20.22 -8.70
CA SER A 210 4.46 20.63 -7.29
C SER A 210 3.12 20.49 -6.57
N ASP A 211 2.02 20.42 -7.32
CA ASP A 211 0.70 20.08 -6.80
C ASP A 211 0.36 18.58 -6.95
N ALA A 212 1.31 17.73 -7.35
CA ALA A 212 1.12 16.29 -7.43
C ALA A 212 1.61 15.58 -6.16
N VAL A 213 1.03 14.41 -5.89
CA VAL A 213 1.65 13.42 -5.01
C VAL A 213 2.60 12.53 -5.81
N ILE A 214 3.68 12.08 -5.20
CA ILE A 214 4.75 11.31 -5.86
C ILE A 214 4.89 9.97 -5.15
N LEU A 215 4.73 8.87 -5.88
CA LEU A 215 4.99 7.53 -5.38
C LEU A 215 6.35 7.02 -5.85
N GLN A 216 7.16 6.60 -4.86
CA GLN A 216 8.51 6.06 -4.99
C GLN A 216 9.55 7.02 -5.57
N GLY A 217 10.83 6.70 -5.32
CA GLY A 217 11.97 7.56 -5.65
C GLY A 217 12.28 8.62 -4.58
N PRO A 218 13.40 9.36 -4.72
CA PRO A 218 13.88 10.29 -3.69
C PRO A 218 12.91 11.42 -3.31
N MET A 219 11.95 11.73 -4.20
CA MET A 219 10.93 12.77 -3.99
C MET A 219 9.58 12.21 -3.53
N ALA A 220 9.53 10.92 -3.15
CA ALA A 220 8.30 10.27 -2.73
C ALA A 220 7.68 10.99 -1.52
N ASN A 221 6.39 11.25 -1.62
CA ASN A 221 5.55 11.74 -0.51
C ASN A 221 4.33 10.83 -0.27
N LEU A 222 4.28 9.70 -0.97
CA LEU A 222 3.41 8.55 -0.72
C LEU A 222 4.26 7.29 -0.52
N ARG A 223 3.62 6.20 -0.06
CA ARG A 223 4.25 4.89 0.08
C ARG A 223 3.41 3.79 -0.53
N TRP A 224 4.07 2.88 -1.23
CA TRP A 224 3.46 1.61 -1.62
C TRP A 224 3.18 0.75 -0.38
N VAL A 225 2.10 -0.01 -0.36
CA VAL A 225 1.75 -0.83 0.81
C VAL A 225 2.72 -1.98 1.05
N GLY A 226 3.40 -2.48 0.01
CA GLY A 226 4.29 -3.64 0.11
C GLY A 226 3.67 -4.96 -0.33
N ASN A 227 2.48 -4.92 -0.95
CA ASN A 227 1.80 -6.06 -1.57
C ASN A 227 0.85 -5.57 -2.68
N GLU A 228 0.47 -6.44 -3.60
CA GLU A 228 -0.54 -6.16 -4.64
C GLU A 228 -1.83 -6.97 -4.41
N SER A 229 -2.08 -7.40 -3.17
CA SER A 229 -3.29 -8.16 -2.83
C SER A 229 -4.45 -7.26 -2.40
N GLY A 230 -4.26 -5.94 -2.38
CA GLY A 230 -5.29 -4.96 -2.05
C GLY A 230 -5.48 -4.73 -0.55
N TYR A 231 -4.51 -5.10 0.30
CA TYR A 231 -4.67 -5.02 1.77
C TYR A 231 -3.68 -4.07 2.43
N ALA A 232 -4.21 -3.06 3.13
CA ALA A 232 -3.49 -2.22 4.08
C ALA A 232 -3.33 -2.96 5.42
N PRO A 233 -2.30 -2.61 6.23
CA PRO A 233 -2.23 -3.08 7.62
C PRO A 233 -3.46 -2.67 8.43
N PHE A 234 -3.84 -3.46 9.44
CA PHE A 234 -4.96 -3.11 10.35
C PHE A 234 -4.75 -1.73 11.00
N SER A 235 -3.51 -1.49 11.41
CA SER A 235 -2.97 -0.22 11.90
C SER A 235 -2.22 0.50 10.78
N ASN A 236 -2.94 1.32 10.04
CA ASN A 236 -2.39 2.07 8.91
C ASN A 236 -1.95 3.47 9.38
N TRP A 237 -0.66 3.66 9.58
CA TRP A 237 -0.10 4.95 9.95
C TRP A 237 0.40 5.70 8.73
N TYR A 238 0.07 6.98 8.63
CA TYR A 238 0.55 7.85 7.55
C TYR A 238 1.94 8.43 7.82
N THR A 239 2.54 8.08 8.95
CA THR A 239 3.82 8.64 9.39
C THR A 239 4.90 7.57 9.43
N LEU A 240 6.14 8.02 9.26
CA LEU A 240 7.38 7.24 9.33
C LEU A 240 8.56 8.17 9.64
N SER A 241 9.76 7.63 9.80
CA SER A 241 10.95 8.48 9.92
C SER A 241 11.32 9.14 8.59
N SER A 242 11.77 10.39 8.60
CA SER A 242 12.26 11.10 7.41
C SER A 242 13.38 10.32 6.73
N LYS A 243 14.26 9.68 7.51
CA LYS A 243 15.33 8.81 7.00
C LYS A 243 14.79 7.62 6.19
N ASP A 244 13.72 6.99 6.65
CA ASP A 244 13.10 5.88 5.92
C ASP A 244 12.42 6.41 4.65
N LEU A 245 11.75 7.57 4.70
CA LEU A 245 11.12 8.18 3.53
C LEU A 245 12.15 8.58 2.46
N GLU A 246 13.29 9.14 2.86
CA GLU A 246 14.40 9.55 1.99
C GLU A 246 15.01 8.38 1.19
N THR A 247 14.79 7.13 1.61
CA THR A 247 15.18 5.96 0.81
C THR A 247 14.42 5.86 -0.53
N GLY A 248 13.25 6.49 -0.61
CA GLY A 248 12.37 6.48 -1.78
C GLY A 248 11.64 5.17 -2.03
N VAL A 249 11.82 4.16 -1.17
CA VAL A 249 11.22 2.82 -1.33
C VAL A 249 10.54 2.31 -0.06
N ALA A 250 10.30 3.20 0.91
CA ALA A 250 9.58 2.86 2.12
C ALA A 250 8.16 2.37 1.81
N THR A 251 7.73 1.39 2.60
CA THR A 251 6.41 0.74 2.49
C THR A 251 5.60 0.94 3.78
N ALA A 252 4.46 0.26 3.88
CA ALA A 252 3.68 0.23 5.11
C ALA A 252 4.42 -0.40 6.30
N ILE A 253 5.48 -1.21 6.09
CA ILE A 253 6.29 -1.80 7.18
C ILE A 253 7.06 -0.75 7.98
N GLN A 254 7.50 0.31 7.32
CA GLN A 254 8.24 1.42 7.94
C GLN A 254 7.30 2.41 8.65
N SER A 255 6.00 2.13 8.66
CA SER A 255 5.02 2.96 9.38
C SER A 255 5.40 3.09 10.86
N ASP A 256 5.42 4.33 11.33
CA ASP A 256 5.68 4.68 12.72
C ASP A 256 4.67 5.76 13.13
N PRO A 257 3.76 5.50 14.09
CA PRO A 257 2.84 6.52 14.59
C PRO A 257 3.55 7.74 15.16
N PHE A 258 4.82 7.65 15.55
CA PHE A 258 5.61 8.78 16.07
C PHE A 258 6.68 9.28 15.09
N GLY A 259 6.60 8.85 13.83
CA GLY A 259 7.45 9.34 12.75
C GLY A 259 7.32 10.86 12.55
N ASP A 260 8.39 11.47 12.04
CA ASP A 260 8.51 12.91 11.80
C ASP A 260 8.13 13.33 10.36
N ALA A 261 7.93 12.37 9.45
CA ALA A 261 7.48 12.61 8.09
C ALA A 261 6.04 12.11 7.86
N TYR A 262 5.29 12.81 7.00
CA TYR A 262 3.95 12.41 6.55
C TYR A 262 4.03 11.84 5.13
N ALA A 263 3.76 10.55 4.98
CA ALA A 263 3.63 9.87 3.69
C ALA A 263 2.59 8.75 3.81
N PRO A 264 1.35 8.98 3.36
CA PRO A 264 0.30 7.97 3.46
C PRO A 264 0.52 6.80 2.50
N VAL A 265 -0.22 5.71 2.76
CA VAL A 265 -0.04 4.43 2.06
C VAL A 265 -1.08 4.27 0.96
N GLU A 266 -0.62 3.95 -0.24
CA GLU A 266 -1.42 3.56 -1.40
C GLU A 266 -1.55 2.04 -1.49
N ILE A 267 -2.75 1.56 -1.81
CA ILE A 267 -3.10 0.15 -1.91
C ILE A 267 -3.45 -0.17 -3.36
N ASP A 268 -2.50 -0.71 -4.11
CA ASP A 268 -2.67 -1.12 -5.49
C ASP A 268 -3.10 -2.59 -5.58
N VAL A 269 -4.00 -2.90 -6.51
CA VAL A 269 -4.47 -4.27 -6.75
C VAL A 269 -5.01 -4.48 -8.17
N PRO A 270 -4.71 -5.61 -8.82
CA PRO A 270 -5.33 -5.99 -10.08
C PRO A 270 -6.80 -6.41 -9.89
N LEU A 271 -7.68 -6.00 -10.81
CA LEU A 271 -9.04 -6.56 -10.89
C LEU A 271 -9.03 -8.07 -11.17
N LEU A 272 -8.01 -8.54 -11.91
CA LEU A 272 -7.85 -9.92 -12.28
C LEU A 272 -6.98 -10.65 -11.25
N LYS A 273 -7.59 -11.55 -10.48
CA LYS A 273 -6.92 -12.31 -9.42
C LYS A 273 -6.12 -13.48 -9.98
N ASN A 274 -4.86 -13.25 -10.33
CA ASN A 274 -3.91 -14.31 -10.67
C ASN A 274 -2.66 -14.22 -9.78
N LYS A 275 -2.65 -14.95 -8.66
CA LYS A 275 -1.59 -14.88 -7.62
C LYS A 275 -1.28 -13.46 -7.09
N GLY A 276 -2.15 -12.48 -7.38
CA GLY A 276 -2.01 -11.08 -7.00
C GLY A 276 -1.39 -10.16 -8.06
N HIS A 277 -1.07 -10.64 -9.27
CA HIS A 277 -0.33 -9.85 -10.25
C HIS A 277 -0.76 -10.20 -11.69
N LYS A 278 -1.78 -9.46 -12.17
CA LYS A 278 -2.28 -9.49 -13.55
C LYS A 278 -2.81 -8.10 -13.87
N TRP A 279 -1.91 -7.22 -14.31
CA TRP A 279 -2.17 -5.82 -14.57
C TRP A 279 -2.66 -5.58 -15.99
N PHE A 280 -2.25 -6.38 -16.96
CA PHE A 280 -2.66 -6.23 -18.36
C PHE A 280 -3.72 -7.26 -18.79
N TRP A 281 -4.58 -6.86 -19.72
CA TRP A 281 -5.59 -7.76 -20.28
C TRP A 281 -4.95 -8.89 -21.08
N ALA A 282 -5.58 -10.07 -21.09
CA ALA A 282 -5.26 -11.13 -22.02
C ALA A 282 -6.52 -11.91 -22.42
N PRO A 283 -6.55 -12.57 -23.59
CA PRO A 283 -7.70 -13.38 -23.99
C PRO A 283 -8.04 -14.46 -22.94
N GLY A 284 -9.32 -14.56 -22.60
CA GLY A 284 -9.82 -15.61 -21.71
C GLY A 284 -9.57 -15.40 -20.22
N THR A 285 -9.10 -14.23 -19.77
CA THR A 285 -8.83 -13.97 -18.34
C THR A 285 -10.03 -13.51 -17.51
N ASP A 286 -11.22 -13.40 -18.10
CA ASP A 286 -12.43 -12.93 -17.39
C ASP A 286 -12.84 -13.82 -16.20
N HIS A 287 -12.47 -15.10 -16.22
CA HIS A 287 -12.67 -15.99 -15.07
C HIS A 287 -11.83 -15.63 -13.84
N LEU A 288 -10.86 -14.72 -13.99
CA LEU A 288 -10.02 -14.20 -12.92
C LEU A 288 -10.60 -12.94 -12.27
N ILE A 289 -11.66 -12.34 -12.81
CA ILE A 289 -12.26 -11.12 -12.27
C ILE A 289 -12.67 -11.34 -10.81
N LEU A 290 -12.21 -10.45 -9.92
CA LEU A 290 -12.60 -10.44 -8.52
C LEU A 290 -14.13 -10.33 -8.40
N THR A 291 -14.72 -11.15 -7.54
CA THR A 291 -16.15 -11.04 -7.23
C THR A 291 -16.46 -9.79 -6.42
N THR A 292 -17.72 -9.36 -6.39
CA THR A 292 -18.14 -8.23 -5.54
C THR A 292 -17.77 -8.42 -4.07
N ASP A 293 -17.89 -9.64 -3.53
CA ASP A 293 -17.51 -9.92 -2.14
C ASP A 293 -15.99 -9.76 -1.91
N GLN A 294 -15.17 -10.19 -2.88
CA GLN A 294 -13.71 -10.02 -2.80
C GLN A 294 -13.31 -8.54 -2.92
N LEU A 295 -13.95 -7.79 -3.82
CA LEU A 295 -13.75 -6.35 -3.96
C LEU A 295 -14.19 -5.59 -2.69
N MET A 296 -15.28 -6.02 -2.06
CA MET A 296 -15.70 -5.47 -0.78
C MET A 296 -14.71 -5.81 0.34
N ASP A 297 -14.19 -7.03 0.43
CA ASP A 297 -13.14 -7.38 1.39
C ASP A 297 -11.90 -6.49 1.23
N ILE A 298 -11.46 -6.26 -0.01
CA ILE A 298 -10.42 -5.28 -0.36
C ILE A 298 -10.83 -3.89 0.11
N TYR A 299 -12.06 -3.43 -0.15
CA TYR A 299 -12.54 -2.10 0.28
C TYR A 299 -12.47 -1.91 1.80
N TYR A 300 -12.94 -2.90 2.59
CA TYR A 300 -12.81 -2.85 4.06
C TYR A 300 -11.34 -2.82 4.50
N LYS A 301 -10.47 -3.55 3.82
CA LYS A 301 -9.04 -3.68 4.16
C LYS A 301 -8.14 -2.65 3.48
N SER A 302 -8.69 -1.68 2.76
CA SER A 302 -7.97 -0.56 2.15
C SER A 302 -8.59 0.77 2.60
N VAL A 303 -9.64 1.23 1.93
CA VAL A 303 -10.39 2.45 2.28
C VAL A 303 -10.92 2.39 3.71
N GLY A 304 -11.44 1.23 4.12
CA GLY A 304 -11.91 1.00 5.49
C GLY A 304 -10.82 0.92 6.55
N ARG A 305 -9.54 0.94 6.16
CA ARG A 305 -8.37 1.09 7.02
C ARG A 305 -7.65 2.42 6.77
N GLY A 306 -8.32 3.38 6.15
CA GLY A 306 -7.85 4.75 5.96
C GLY A 306 -6.82 4.88 4.84
N ALA A 307 -6.67 3.90 3.96
CA ALA A 307 -5.78 4.00 2.81
C ALA A 307 -6.53 4.49 1.56
N VAL A 308 -5.79 4.83 0.51
CA VAL A 308 -6.37 5.03 -0.83
C VAL A 308 -6.25 3.74 -1.61
N LEU A 309 -7.35 3.28 -2.19
CA LEU A 309 -7.41 2.10 -3.05
C LEU A 309 -7.19 2.49 -4.51
N LEU A 310 -6.12 1.99 -5.10
CA LEU A 310 -5.82 2.03 -6.53
C LEU A 310 -6.23 0.69 -7.17
N LEU A 311 -7.44 0.64 -7.73
CA LEU A 311 -7.95 -0.57 -8.39
C LEU A 311 -7.67 -0.50 -9.89
N ASN A 312 -6.98 -1.51 -10.42
CA ASN A 312 -6.62 -1.55 -11.84
C ASN A 312 -7.78 -1.92 -12.76
N SER A 313 -7.71 -1.40 -13.98
CA SER A 313 -8.54 -1.66 -15.14
C SER A 313 -7.69 -2.00 -16.36
N THR A 314 -8.20 -2.93 -17.18
CA THR A 314 -7.41 -3.53 -18.26
C THR A 314 -8.12 -3.36 -19.60
N PRO A 315 -7.89 -2.25 -20.33
CA PRO A 315 -8.35 -2.16 -21.71
C PRO A 315 -7.79 -3.33 -22.55
N ASP A 316 -8.63 -3.91 -23.39
CA ASP A 316 -8.23 -4.97 -24.31
C ASP A 316 -7.55 -4.41 -25.57
N THR A 317 -7.20 -5.30 -26.52
CA THR A 317 -6.53 -4.91 -27.78
C THR A 317 -7.36 -3.97 -28.68
N THR A 318 -8.65 -3.80 -28.43
CA THR A 318 -9.50 -2.82 -29.13
C THR A 318 -9.35 -1.40 -28.55
N GLY A 319 -8.82 -1.27 -27.33
CA GLY A 319 -8.71 -0.03 -26.58
C GLY A 319 -9.88 0.24 -25.62
N LEU A 320 -10.79 -0.72 -25.44
CA LEU A 320 -11.92 -0.62 -24.51
C LEU A 320 -11.70 -1.52 -23.30
N ILE A 321 -12.19 -1.09 -22.13
CA ILE A 321 -12.33 -1.98 -20.98
C ILE A 321 -13.45 -2.99 -21.31
N PRO A 322 -13.20 -4.30 -21.19
CA PRO A 322 -14.20 -5.32 -21.51
C PRO A 322 -15.51 -5.16 -20.74
N GLN A 323 -16.63 -5.46 -21.37
CA GLN A 323 -17.96 -5.30 -20.76
C GLN A 323 -18.12 -6.09 -19.44
N SER A 324 -17.50 -7.27 -19.33
CA SER A 324 -17.46 -8.07 -18.10
C SER A 324 -16.78 -7.33 -16.95
N HIS A 325 -15.73 -6.55 -17.23
CA HIS A 325 -14.99 -5.77 -16.23
C HIS A 325 -15.82 -4.54 -15.81
N ILE A 326 -16.46 -3.87 -16.78
CA ILE A 326 -17.43 -2.79 -16.52
C ILE A 326 -18.54 -3.24 -15.57
N LEU A 327 -19.09 -4.44 -15.78
CA LEU A 327 -20.11 -5.01 -14.89
C LEU A 327 -19.59 -5.26 -13.47
N ALA A 328 -18.33 -5.65 -13.31
CA ALA A 328 -17.71 -5.83 -12.00
C ALA A 328 -17.54 -4.49 -11.25
N TYR A 329 -17.05 -3.44 -11.92
CA TYR A 329 -16.98 -2.10 -11.32
C TYR A 329 -18.36 -1.59 -10.92
N LYS A 330 -19.36 -1.75 -11.78
CA LYS A 330 -20.74 -1.36 -11.48
C LYS A 330 -21.27 -2.06 -10.24
N ALA A 331 -21.17 -3.39 -10.19
CA ALA A 331 -21.64 -4.17 -9.05
C ALA A 331 -20.91 -3.80 -7.75
N PHE A 332 -19.60 -3.53 -7.83
CA PHE A 332 -18.81 -3.07 -6.70
C PHE A 332 -19.24 -1.69 -6.20
N GLY A 333 -19.42 -0.72 -7.10
CA GLY A 333 -19.90 0.62 -6.77
C GLY A 333 -21.30 0.62 -6.17
N GLU A 334 -22.21 -0.17 -6.74
CA GLU A 334 -23.57 -0.36 -6.22
C GLU A 334 -23.55 -0.98 -4.82
N GLU A 335 -22.65 -1.92 -4.55
CA GLU A 335 -22.52 -2.54 -3.23
C GLU A 335 -21.94 -1.59 -2.19
N ILE A 336 -20.93 -0.77 -2.54
CA ILE A 336 -20.43 0.30 -1.65
C ILE A 336 -21.58 1.24 -1.26
N LYS A 337 -22.34 1.71 -2.25
CA LYS A 337 -23.48 2.62 -2.03
C LYS A 337 -24.56 1.97 -1.16
N ARG A 338 -24.93 0.72 -1.46
CA ARG A 338 -25.90 -0.05 -0.68
C ARG A 338 -25.53 -0.11 0.80
N ARG A 339 -24.23 -0.29 1.09
CA ARG A 339 -23.75 -0.39 2.48
C ARG A 339 -23.65 0.98 3.16
N PHE A 340 -23.13 2.00 2.49
CA PHE A 340 -22.60 3.17 3.20
C PHE A 340 -23.22 4.53 2.85
N ASP A 341 -24.12 4.63 1.88
CA ASP A 341 -24.74 5.94 1.54
C ASP A 341 -25.75 6.40 2.60
N ASN A 342 -26.36 5.47 3.33
CA ASN A 342 -27.48 5.75 4.24
C ASN A 342 -27.16 5.34 5.69
N PRO A 343 -26.46 6.18 6.47
CA PRO A 343 -26.28 5.93 7.89
C PRO A 343 -27.60 6.01 8.66
N LEU A 344 -27.76 5.15 9.67
CA LEU A 344 -28.89 5.22 10.61
C LEU A 344 -28.84 6.52 11.43
N LYS A 345 -27.63 6.94 11.80
CA LYS A 345 -27.35 8.18 12.52
C LYS A 345 -25.88 8.53 12.35
N LYS A 346 -25.56 9.83 12.37
CA LYS A 346 -24.19 10.33 12.36
C LYS A 346 -24.02 11.52 13.30
N THR A 347 -22.81 11.71 13.79
CA THR A 347 -22.39 12.88 14.57
C THR A 347 -20.92 13.22 14.26
N SER A 348 -20.45 14.35 14.76
CA SER A 348 -19.07 14.82 14.65
C SER A 348 -18.71 15.54 15.95
N GLY A 349 -17.43 15.69 16.26
CA GLY A 349 -17.05 16.39 17.49
C GLY A 349 -15.58 16.26 17.85
N LYS A 350 -15.24 16.82 19.00
CA LYS A 350 -13.89 16.79 19.57
C LYS A 350 -13.91 16.14 20.95
N GLY A 351 -12.76 15.64 21.38
CA GLY A 351 -12.58 15.09 22.73
C GLY A 351 -12.44 13.57 22.74
N ARG A 352 -12.28 13.01 23.94
CA ARG A 352 -11.93 11.59 24.14
C ARG A 352 -13.10 10.62 24.02
N SER A 353 -14.32 11.11 23.84
CA SER A 353 -15.50 10.26 23.70
C SER A 353 -16.57 10.98 22.90
N LEU A 354 -17.28 10.25 22.04
CA LEU A 354 -18.48 10.68 21.35
C LEU A 354 -19.54 9.60 21.47
N ASP A 355 -20.80 10.00 21.66
CA ASP A 355 -21.90 9.05 21.79
C ASP A 355 -23.15 9.46 21.03
N MET A 356 -23.96 8.47 20.70
CA MET A 356 -25.25 8.61 20.07
C MET A 356 -26.30 7.83 20.84
N LYS A 357 -27.38 8.51 21.22
CA LYS A 357 -28.58 7.90 21.82
C LYS A 357 -29.65 7.65 20.76
N PHE A 358 -30.40 6.58 20.92
CA PHE A 358 -31.55 6.23 20.09
C PHE A 358 -32.84 6.26 20.93
N SER A 359 -33.96 6.66 20.32
CA SER A 359 -35.26 6.70 20.98
C SER A 359 -35.77 5.31 21.35
N GLN A 360 -35.39 4.31 20.55
CA GLN A 360 -35.68 2.89 20.74
C GLN A 360 -34.44 2.06 20.38
N PRO A 361 -34.30 0.81 20.86
CA PRO A 361 -33.22 -0.07 20.45
C PRO A 361 -33.17 -0.22 18.92
N VAL A 362 -32.00 -0.03 18.32
CA VAL A 362 -31.76 -0.20 16.87
C VAL A 362 -30.69 -1.25 16.64
N LYS A 363 -30.86 -2.12 15.65
CA LYS A 363 -29.81 -3.06 15.24
C LYS A 363 -28.67 -2.28 14.58
N ILE A 364 -27.44 -2.57 14.97
CA ILE A 364 -26.22 -1.98 14.41
C ILE A 364 -25.20 -3.11 14.22
N ASN A 365 -24.48 -3.09 13.10
CA ASN A 365 -23.35 -4.00 12.86
C ASN A 365 -22.12 -3.30 12.26
N HIS A 366 -22.21 -2.00 11.96
CA HIS A 366 -21.12 -1.22 11.36
C HIS A 366 -21.04 0.19 11.92
N VAL A 367 -19.81 0.70 12.02
CA VAL A 367 -19.47 2.07 12.36
C VAL A 367 -18.44 2.60 11.37
N ILE A 368 -18.58 3.86 10.96
CA ILE A 368 -17.53 4.60 10.23
C ILE A 368 -17.02 5.73 11.12
N LEU A 369 -15.70 5.82 11.26
CA LEU A 369 -14.98 6.91 11.92
C LEU A 369 -14.06 7.63 10.93
N GLN A 370 -13.99 8.96 11.00
CA GLN A 370 -13.08 9.77 10.18
C GLN A 370 -12.49 10.91 11.02
N GLU A 371 -11.17 11.11 10.93
CA GLU A 371 -10.46 12.23 11.56
C GLU A 371 -10.46 13.48 10.68
N GLU A 372 -10.26 14.65 11.28
CA GLU A 372 -9.90 15.89 10.57
C GLU A 372 -8.43 15.81 10.13
N LEU A 373 -8.20 15.29 8.91
CA LEU A 373 -6.86 15.00 8.42
C LEU A 373 -5.97 16.22 8.22
N ALA A 374 -6.53 17.42 7.98
CA ALA A 374 -5.74 18.65 7.92
C ALA A 374 -5.07 18.99 9.27
N LYS A 375 -5.45 18.28 10.34
CA LYS A 375 -4.92 18.40 11.69
C LYS A 375 -4.06 17.19 12.10
N GLY A 376 -3.72 16.33 11.14
CA GLY A 376 -2.90 15.14 11.27
C GLY A 376 -3.65 13.93 11.82
N GLN A 377 -3.01 12.76 11.80
CA GLN A 377 -3.55 11.51 12.35
C GLN A 377 -3.24 11.41 13.85
N ARG A 378 -4.28 11.42 14.70
CA ARG A 378 -4.16 11.65 16.15
C ARG A 378 -4.51 10.42 16.98
N ILE A 379 -5.45 9.60 16.53
CA ILE A 379 -5.95 8.47 17.32
C ILE A 379 -4.97 7.29 17.22
N LEU A 380 -4.54 6.78 18.37
CA LEU A 380 -3.65 5.62 18.48
C LEU A 380 -4.41 4.34 18.83
N ALA A 381 -5.46 4.46 19.66
CA ALA A 381 -6.35 3.38 20.02
C ALA A 381 -7.73 3.90 20.43
N PHE A 382 -8.74 3.08 20.18
CA PHE A 382 -10.12 3.36 20.58
C PHE A 382 -10.90 2.07 20.81
N ILE A 383 -11.99 2.19 21.56
CA ILE A 383 -13.00 1.15 21.70
C ILE A 383 -14.38 1.69 21.31
N ILE A 384 -15.22 0.81 20.80
CA ILE A 384 -16.64 1.09 20.56
C ILE A 384 -17.44 0.21 21.51
N GLU A 385 -18.37 0.82 22.23
CA GLU A 385 -19.27 0.12 23.13
C GLU A 385 -20.73 0.47 22.82
N GLY A 386 -21.61 -0.50 23.03
CA GLY A 386 -23.05 -0.34 22.92
C GLY A 386 -23.72 -0.51 24.27
N LEU A 387 -24.79 0.24 24.53
CA LEU A 387 -25.70 0.00 25.65
C LEU A 387 -26.85 -0.88 25.14
N ASP A 388 -26.94 -2.10 25.67
CA ASP A 388 -27.97 -3.07 25.28
C ASP A 388 -29.36 -2.73 25.85
N SER A 389 -30.34 -3.61 25.65
CA SER A 389 -31.71 -3.43 26.18
C SER A 389 -31.82 -3.55 27.70
N ASN A 390 -30.81 -4.11 28.36
CA ASN A 390 -30.74 -4.34 29.81
C ASN A 390 -29.88 -3.26 30.52
N ASP A 391 -29.55 -2.17 29.81
CA ASP A 391 -28.70 -1.09 30.29
C ASP A 391 -27.27 -1.53 30.66
N ASN A 392 -26.76 -2.59 30.02
CA ASN A 392 -25.37 -3.03 30.14
C ASN A 392 -24.53 -2.48 28.98
N TRP A 393 -23.35 -1.96 29.29
CA TRP A 393 -22.34 -1.66 28.28
C TRP A 393 -21.65 -2.94 27.82
N ILE A 394 -21.62 -3.15 26.51
CA ILE A 394 -20.91 -4.25 25.87
C ILE A 394 -19.83 -3.69 24.94
N LEU A 395 -18.66 -4.33 24.94
CA LEU A 395 -17.59 -4.03 23.99
C LEU A 395 -17.98 -4.60 22.62
N LEU A 396 -17.97 -3.74 21.60
CA LEU A 396 -18.34 -4.10 20.23
C LEU A 396 -17.11 -4.22 19.32
N TYR A 397 -16.12 -3.35 19.51
CA TYR A 397 -14.94 -3.30 18.65
C TYR A 397 -13.75 -2.64 19.36
N GLU A 398 -12.53 -3.11 19.07
CA GLU A 398 -11.28 -2.52 19.50
C GLU A 398 -10.44 -2.12 18.28
N GLY A 399 -10.12 -0.83 18.15
CA GLY A 399 -9.39 -0.28 17.01
C GLY A 399 -8.11 0.45 17.40
N THR A 400 -7.31 0.76 16.39
CA THR A 400 -6.05 1.52 16.48
C THR A 400 -6.15 2.85 15.75
N SER A 401 -5.55 2.96 14.57
CA SER A 401 -5.57 4.11 13.68
C SER A 401 -6.97 4.33 13.11
N VAL A 402 -7.37 5.60 12.99
CA VAL A 402 -8.59 5.99 12.26
C VAL A 402 -8.23 6.62 10.91
N GLY A 403 -7.59 7.80 10.91
CA GLY A 403 -7.19 8.49 9.69
C GLY A 403 -8.37 8.95 8.83
N SER A 404 -8.24 8.80 7.50
CA SER A 404 -9.23 9.26 6.50
C SER A 404 -10.58 8.56 6.68
N MET A 405 -10.56 7.26 7.00
CA MET A 405 -11.73 6.43 7.24
C MET A 405 -11.37 5.13 7.93
N LYS A 406 -12.07 4.78 9.01
CA LYS A 406 -12.05 3.44 9.62
C LYS A 406 -13.46 2.87 9.59
N ILE A 407 -13.63 1.74 8.91
CA ILE A 407 -14.88 0.98 8.92
C ILE A 407 -14.73 -0.13 9.95
N CYS A 408 -15.47 -0.03 11.04
CA CYS A 408 -15.53 -1.04 12.09
C CYS A 408 -16.79 -1.89 11.89
N TYR A 409 -16.67 -3.20 12.04
CA TYR A 409 -17.80 -4.13 11.92
C TYR A 409 -17.78 -5.15 13.06
N PHE A 410 -18.96 -5.63 13.43
CA PHE A 410 -19.19 -6.55 14.54
C PHE A 410 -20.54 -7.25 14.36
N ASP A 411 -20.82 -8.27 15.18
CA ASP A 411 -22.11 -8.97 15.14
C ASP A 411 -23.27 -8.00 15.37
N GLN A 412 -24.41 -8.25 14.72
CA GLN A 412 -25.57 -7.37 14.86
C GLN A 412 -26.08 -7.36 16.32
N VAL A 413 -26.19 -6.17 16.92
CA VAL A 413 -26.74 -6.00 18.27
C VAL A 413 -27.79 -4.90 18.31
N PRO A 414 -28.97 -5.11 18.95
CA PRO A 414 -29.91 -4.04 19.25
C PRO A 414 -29.38 -3.13 20.38
N LEU A 415 -29.20 -1.84 20.11
CA LEU A 415 -28.56 -0.88 21.03
C LEU A 415 -29.43 0.36 21.26
N ARG A 416 -29.49 0.84 22.52
CA ARG A 416 -30.14 2.12 22.90
C ARG A 416 -29.18 3.31 22.85
N ARG A 417 -27.89 3.03 23.00
CA ARG A 417 -26.81 4.01 22.91
C ARG A 417 -25.58 3.32 22.34
N ILE A 418 -24.75 4.07 21.64
CA ILE A 418 -23.42 3.65 21.22
C ILE A 418 -22.45 4.78 21.51
N ARG A 419 -21.23 4.43 21.94
CA ARG A 419 -20.15 5.39 22.14
C ARG A 419 -18.86 4.88 21.55
N VAL A 420 -18.04 5.80 21.09
CA VAL A 420 -16.62 5.57 20.82
C VAL A 420 -15.82 6.25 21.92
N GLN A 421 -14.82 5.55 22.47
CA GLN A 421 -13.87 6.09 23.44
C GLN A 421 -12.46 6.00 22.86
N PHE A 422 -11.79 7.14 22.74
CA PHE A 422 -10.41 7.22 22.28
C PHE A 422 -9.47 6.99 23.46
N THR A 423 -9.01 5.75 23.62
CA THR A 423 -8.26 5.27 24.78
C THR A 423 -6.78 5.66 24.72
N ASN A 424 -6.22 5.84 23.53
CA ASN A 424 -4.87 6.36 23.33
C ASN A 424 -4.82 7.34 22.16
N VAL A 425 -4.19 8.50 22.34
CA VAL A 425 -4.18 9.61 21.38
C VAL A 425 -2.89 10.41 21.46
N LYS A 426 -2.41 10.93 20.32
CA LYS A 426 -1.29 11.89 20.26
C LYS A 426 -1.72 13.29 20.71
N ALA A 427 -2.95 13.67 20.37
CA ALA A 427 -3.58 14.94 20.73
C ALA A 427 -5.10 14.77 20.80
N GLU A 428 -5.82 15.81 21.22
CA GLU A 428 -7.29 15.78 21.26
C GLU A 428 -7.87 15.32 19.91
N PRO A 429 -8.65 14.22 19.89
CA PRO A 429 -9.31 13.73 18.68
C PRO A 429 -10.25 14.77 18.09
N GLN A 430 -10.24 14.87 16.76
CA GLN A 430 -11.16 15.71 15.99
C GLN A 430 -11.83 14.84 14.95
N ILE A 431 -13.08 14.49 15.19
CA ILE A 431 -13.85 13.56 14.38
C ILE A 431 -14.79 14.34 13.46
N THR A 432 -14.60 14.17 12.16
CA THR A 432 -15.45 14.75 11.12
C THR A 432 -16.68 13.88 10.86
N ASN A 433 -16.58 12.57 11.09
CA ASN A 433 -17.69 11.63 10.93
C ASN A 433 -17.60 10.48 11.94
N PHE A 434 -18.65 10.31 12.74
CA PHE A 434 -18.97 9.09 13.48
C PHE A 434 -20.37 8.67 13.07
N ALA A 435 -20.46 7.67 12.19
CA ALA A 435 -21.70 7.17 11.61
C ALA A 435 -21.94 5.71 11.95
N VAL A 436 -23.20 5.33 12.15
CA VAL A 436 -23.63 3.95 12.43
C VAL A 436 -24.52 3.42 11.32
N TYR A 437 -24.39 2.12 11.05
CA TYR A 437 -25.13 1.45 9.98
C TYR A 437 -25.64 0.08 10.45
N TYR A 438 -26.73 -0.33 9.81
CA TYR A 438 -27.16 -1.72 9.78
C TYR A 438 -27.11 -2.21 8.35
N ILE A 439 -26.20 -3.14 8.08
CA ILE A 439 -26.01 -3.70 6.75
C ILE A 439 -26.69 -5.07 6.74
N GLU A 440 -27.83 -5.15 6.08
CA GLU A 440 -28.57 -6.40 5.93
C GLU A 440 -27.84 -7.37 5.00
N GLY A 441 -27.89 -8.66 5.35
CA GLY A 441 -27.36 -9.76 4.54
C GLY A 441 -25.84 -9.92 4.56
N VAL A 442 -25.12 -9.21 5.43
CA VAL A 442 -23.66 -9.26 5.52
C VAL A 442 -23.23 -9.84 6.86
N THR A 443 -22.44 -10.91 6.80
CA THR A 443 -21.72 -11.48 7.94
C THR A 443 -20.24 -11.31 7.70
N MET A 444 -19.55 -10.67 8.64
CA MET A 444 -18.11 -10.43 8.54
C MET A 444 -17.37 -11.32 9.54
N PRO A 445 -16.29 -12.02 9.14
CA PRO A 445 -15.43 -12.70 10.10
C PRO A 445 -14.75 -11.67 11.00
N ALA A 446 -14.54 -12.01 12.27
CA ALA A 446 -13.83 -11.14 13.20
C ALA A 446 -12.51 -10.65 12.60
N GLU A 447 -12.25 -9.34 12.69
CA GLU A 447 -11.08 -8.75 12.07
C GLU A 447 -9.81 -9.25 12.77
N LYS A 448 -8.89 -9.84 12.00
CA LYS A 448 -7.60 -10.29 12.52
C LYS A 448 -6.65 -9.10 12.64
N ARG A 449 -6.08 -8.94 13.83
CA ARG A 449 -5.06 -7.92 14.12
C ARG A 449 -3.68 -8.43 13.72
N ASN A 450 -3.14 -7.92 12.63
CA ASN A 450 -1.79 -8.25 12.13
C ASN A 450 -0.67 -7.43 12.80
N ASP A 451 -1.02 -6.57 13.77
CA ASP A 451 -0.16 -5.55 14.38
C ASP A 451 0.17 -5.82 15.86
N ARG A 452 -0.34 -6.93 16.44
CA ARG A 452 -0.19 -7.26 17.87
C ARG A 452 1.25 -7.26 18.36
N ASP A 453 2.22 -7.56 17.50
CA ASP A 453 3.64 -7.60 17.87
C ASP A 453 4.38 -6.24 17.83
N LYS A 454 3.79 -5.16 17.30
CA LYS A 454 4.53 -3.91 17.02
C LYS A 454 3.97 -2.63 17.63
N PHE A 455 2.65 -2.47 17.75
CA PHE A 455 2.06 -1.14 18.01
C PHE A 455 1.20 -1.04 19.26
N TYR A 456 0.81 -2.16 19.85
CA TYR A 456 -0.09 -2.20 21.00
C TYR A 456 0.66 -2.46 22.32
N ASP A 457 1.46 -1.47 22.73
CA ASP A 457 1.60 -1.10 24.13
C ASP A 457 2.21 0.28 24.20
N GLY A 458 1.55 1.20 24.91
CA GLY A 458 1.81 2.65 24.87
C GLY A 458 3.20 3.04 25.35
N ILE A 459 4.21 2.86 24.48
CA ILE A 459 5.67 2.97 24.62
C ILE A 459 6.36 1.56 24.66
N ALA A 460 6.61 0.98 23.48
CA ALA A 460 7.62 -0.05 23.13
C ALA A 460 7.76 -1.38 23.91
N ARG A 461 7.82 -2.50 23.13
CA ARG A 461 8.28 -3.90 23.42
C ARG A 461 7.35 -4.69 24.39
N ARG A 462 6.82 -5.88 24.08
CA ARG A 462 7.39 -7.10 23.45
C ARG A 462 6.27 -8.16 23.26
N THR A 463 6.44 -9.03 22.25
CA THR A 463 6.05 -10.46 22.15
C THR A 463 4.59 -10.86 22.37
N GLY A 464 3.84 -11.10 21.29
CA GLY A 464 2.53 -11.77 21.35
C GLY A 464 2.11 -12.31 19.98
N THR A 465 2.58 -13.52 19.68
CA THR A 465 2.29 -14.29 18.48
C THR A 465 0.81 -14.60 18.33
N GLU A 466 0.20 -14.09 17.27
CA GLU A 466 -0.87 -14.74 16.51
C GLU A 466 -0.98 -14.04 15.16
N LYS A 467 -0.13 -14.49 14.25
CA LYS A 467 -0.16 -14.11 12.84
C LYS A 467 -0.75 -15.26 12.04
N GLU A 468 -1.66 -14.97 11.13
CA GLU A 468 -1.79 -15.74 9.88
C GLU A 468 -0.64 -15.38 8.95
N GLU A 469 0.58 -15.58 9.44
CA GLU A 469 1.76 -15.57 8.60
C GLU A 469 1.83 -16.91 7.91
N GLU A 470 2.27 -16.91 6.65
CA GLU A 470 2.78 -18.15 6.08
C GLU A 470 3.85 -18.70 7.02
N LEU A 471 3.67 -19.94 7.48
CA LEU A 471 4.59 -20.58 8.41
C LEU A 471 6.00 -20.51 7.82
N PRO A 472 7.02 -20.08 8.60
CA PRO A 472 8.38 -20.03 8.10
C PRO A 472 8.80 -21.38 7.51
N VAL A 473 9.25 -21.36 6.27
CA VAL A 473 9.75 -22.54 5.56
C VAL A 473 11.25 -22.61 5.78
N GLU A 474 11.77 -23.75 6.23
CA GLU A 474 13.21 -23.99 6.28
C GLU A 474 13.76 -24.14 4.86
N ILE A 475 14.76 -23.34 4.52
CA ILE A 475 15.35 -23.27 3.18
C ILE A 475 16.82 -23.70 3.14
N GLY A 476 17.41 -23.95 4.30
CA GLY A 476 18.78 -24.42 4.40
C GLY A 476 19.34 -24.26 5.80
N THR A 477 20.64 -24.50 5.90
CA THR A 477 21.41 -24.35 7.13
C THR A 477 22.62 -23.47 6.87
N TRP A 478 23.17 -22.90 7.93
CA TRP A 478 24.44 -22.18 7.90
C TRP A 478 25.42 -22.85 8.87
N ASP A 479 26.70 -22.89 8.49
CA ASP A 479 27.80 -23.31 9.37
C ASP A 479 29.08 -22.52 9.06
N ASN A 480 30.05 -22.58 9.99
CA ASN A 480 31.33 -21.89 9.86
C ASN A 480 32.52 -22.84 9.66
N LYS A 481 32.29 -24.04 9.10
CA LYS A 481 33.35 -25.07 8.94
C LYS A 481 34.35 -24.74 7.82
N SER A 482 33.98 -23.81 6.92
CA SER A 482 34.81 -23.36 5.80
C SER A 482 34.86 -21.84 5.75
N SER A 483 35.60 -21.24 6.67
CA SER A 483 35.81 -19.78 6.69
C SER A 483 37.11 -19.36 6.01
N ASP A 484 37.13 -18.14 5.50
CA ASP A 484 38.35 -17.47 5.07
C ASP A 484 39.31 -17.24 6.26
N LYS A 485 40.51 -16.71 5.99
CA LYS A 485 41.52 -16.42 7.03
C LYS A 485 41.03 -15.44 8.12
N GLN A 486 39.90 -14.76 7.93
CA GLN A 486 39.30 -13.80 8.86
C GLN A 486 38.03 -14.34 9.56
N GLY A 487 37.65 -15.60 9.30
CA GLY A 487 36.51 -16.27 9.92
C GLY A 487 35.17 -16.05 9.23
N TRP A 488 35.15 -15.50 8.00
CA TRP A 488 33.93 -15.27 7.21
C TRP A 488 33.66 -16.40 6.23
N ASN A 489 32.41 -16.85 6.14
CA ASN A 489 31.93 -17.78 5.14
C ASN A 489 30.99 -17.05 4.17
N GLU A 490 31.20 -17.20 2.87
CA GLU A 490 30.33 -16.62 1.84
C GLU A 490 29.22 -17.61 1.50
N MET A 491 27.98 -17.16 1.62
CA MET A 491 26.80 -17.95 1.31
C MET A 491 26.06 -17.36 0.13
N SER A 492 25.61 -18.23 -0.77
CA SER A 492 24.73 -17.90 -1.88
C SER A 492 23.47 -18.75 -1.75
N ILE A 493 22.34 -18.11 -1.46
CA ILE A 493 21.07 -18.76 -1.17
C ILE A 493 20.13 -18.49 -2.35
N ASP A 494 19.72 -19.54 -3.04
CA ASP A 494 18.73 -19.45 -4.12
C ASP A 494 17.33 -19.35 -3.51
N LEU A 495 16.74 -18.17 -3.62
CA LEU A 495 15.42 -17.87 -3.10
C LEU A 495 14.33 -17.87 -4.20
N THR A 496 14.67 -18.21 -5.45
CA THR A 496 13.80 -18.07 -6.63
C THR A 496 12.43 -18.72 -6.44
N LYS A 497 12.39 -19.92 -5.87
CA LYS A 497 11.14 -20.66 -5.63
C LYS A 497 10.24 -20.03 -4.55
N PHE A 498 10.81 -19.22 -3.66
CA PHE A 498 10.12 -18.62 -2.53
C PHE A 498 9.67 -17.18 -2.83
N LEU A 499 10.44 -16.43 -3.62
CA LEU A 499 10.09 -15.06 -4.07
C LEU A 499 9.27 -15.08 -5.36
N ASN A 500 8.20 -15.88 -5.39
CA ASN A 500 7.38 -16.12 -6.58
C ASN A 500 6.16 -15.17 -6.71
N ARG A 501 6.01 -14.21 -5.78
CA ARG A 501 4.92 -13.23 -5.73
C ARG A 501 5.46 -11.87 -5.31
N VAL A 502 4.81 -10.80 -5.76
CA VAL A 502 5.09 -9.45 -5.25
C VAL A 502 4.71 -9.39 -3.78
N GLY A 503 5.61 -8.81 -2.97
CA GLY A 503 5.45 -8.78 -1.53
C GLY A 503 6.76 -8.59 -0.79
N GLN A 504 6.67 -8.71 0.52
CA GLN A 504 7.82 -8.59 1.41
C GLN A 504 8.08 -9.93 2.09
N TYR A 505 9.36 -10.27 2.24
CA TYR A 505 9.82 -11.54 2.75
C TYR A 505 10.84 -11.33 3.86
N GLU A 506 10.89 -12.25 4.82
CA GLU A 506 11.90 -12.27 5.86
C GLU A 506 12.68 -13.58 5.78
N VAL A 507 14.01 -13.46 5.61
CA VAL A 507 14.96 -14.57 5.67
C VAL A 507 15.67 -14.49 7.02
N LYS A 508 15.43 -15.47 7.89
CA LYS A 508 15.95 -15.48 9.25
C LYS A 508 17.00 -16.56 9.45
N PHE A 509 18.13 -16.18 10.03
CA PHE A 509 19.17 -17.09 10.47
C PHE A 509 18.98 -17.37 11.97
N SER A 510 18.69 -18.62 12.33
CA SER A 510 18.54 -19.05 13.73
C SER A 510 19.72 -19.92 14.12
N SER A 511 20.19 -19.85 15.37
CA SER A 511 21.26 -20.73 15.88
C SER A 511 20.69 -22.04 16.43
N SER A 512 21.39 -23.15 16.23
CA SER A 512 21.03 -24.47 16.79
C SER A 512 21.37 -24.63 18.28
N SER A 513 22.08 -23.66 18.89
CA SER A 513 22.47 -23.71 20.30
C SER A 513 21.66 -22.73 21.15
N ASP A 514 20.86 -23.25 22.09
CA ASP A 514 20.04 -22.49 23.06
C ASP A 514 20.86 -21.65 24.07
N VAL A 515 22.19 -21.70 24.01
CA VAL A 515 23.07 -21.05 25.00
C VAL A 515 23.52 -19.68 24.47
N ASN A 516 22.70 -18.67 24.76
CA ASN A 516 22.94 -17.21 24.67
C ASN A 516 22.63 -16.45 23.36
N ASN A 517 21.72 -16.90 22.49
CA ASN A 517 21.25 -16.06 21.34
C ASN A 517 22.40 -15.46 20.51
N ALA A 518 23.50 -16.20 20.29
CA ALA A 518 24.60 -15.71 19.47
C ALA A 518 24.15 -15.70 18.00
N CYS A 519 23.54 -14.60 17.56
CA CYS A 519 23.20 -14.37 16.17
C CYS A 519 24.51 -14.25 15.36
N PRO A 520 24.55 -14.82 14.14
CA PRO A 520 25.68 -14.61 13.26
C PRO A 520 25.88 -13.12 12.95
N GLU A 521 27.12 -12.70 12.75
CA GLU A 521 27.44 -11.40 12.18
C GLU A 521 27.35 -11.48 10.65
N PHE A 522 26.92 -10.40 10.02
CA PHE A 522 26.75 -10.31 8.58
C PHE A 522 27.45 -9.09 7.99
N LYS A 523 27.98 -9.24 6.77
CA LYS A 523 28.47 -8.13 5.95
C LYS A 523 28.36 -8.45 4.47
N ASP A 524 28.64 -7.45 3.64
CA ASP A 524 28.77 -7.57 2.18
C ASP A 524 27.58 -8.31 1.53
N TRP A 525 26.36 -8.03 2.01
CA TRP A 525 25.17 -8.67 1.44
C TRP A 525 24.68 -7.95 0.20
N GLU A 526 24.12 -8.74 -0.71
CA GLU A 526 23.49 -8.27 -1.93
C GLU A 526 22.39 -9.23 -2.38
N MET A 527 21.46 -8.70 -3.16
CA MET A 527 20.38 -9.47 -3.76
C MET A 527 20.48 -9.36 -5.28
N GLU A 528 20.60 -10.48 -5.97
CA GLU A 528 20.37 -10.55 -7.41
C GLU A 528 18.88 -10.77 -7.65
N MET A 529 18.24 -9.82 -8.31
CA MET A 529 16.84 -9.88 -8.74
C MET A 529 16.68 -9.14 -10.07
N TYR A 530 15.74 -9.59 -10.90
CA TYR A 530 15.43 -8.94 -12.18
C TYR A 530 16.64 -8.82 -13.13
N GLY A 531 17.60 -9.75 -13.02
CA GLY A 531 18.81 -9.74 -13.85
C GLY A 531 19.83 -8.66 -13.49
N SER A 532 19.75 -8.09 -12.28
CA SER A 532 20.75 -7.15 -11.74
C SER A 532 20.95 -7.32 -10.23
N THR A 533 22.07 -6.79 -9.71
CA THR A 533 22.33 -6.73 -8.27
C THR A 533 21.68 -5.48 -7.68
N ILE A 534 20.73 -5.64 -6.77
CA ILE A 534 19.92 -4.57 -6.19
C ILE A 534 20.15 -4.53 -4.68
N LYS A 535 20.71 -3.44 -4.17
CA LYS A 535 20.96 -3.26 -2.72
C LYS A 535 19.77 -2.68 -1.97
N SER A 536 18.94 -1.86 -2.62
CA SER A 536 17.80 -1.18 -2.01
C SER A 536 16.66 -2.11 -1.60
N THR A 537 16.61 -3.33 -2.15
CA THR A 537 15.54 -4.30 -1.90
C THR A 537 15.81 -5.18 -0.68
N ILE A 538 17.00 -5.11 -0.07
CA ILE A 538 17.39 -5.96 1.06
C ILE A 538 17.95 -5.18 2.25
N GLU A 539 17.41 -5.45 3.44
CA GLU A 539 17.76 -4.78 4.69
C GLU A 539 18.02 -5.80 5.81
N LEU A 540 19.11 -5.64 6.56
CA LEU A 540 19.32 -6.36 7.82
C LEU A 540 18.53 -5.68 8.95
N LEU A 541 17.61 -6.41 9.58
CA LEU A 541 16.76 -5.89 10.64
C LEU A 541 17.53 -5.70 11.95
N LYS A 542 16.95 -4.88 12.85
CA LYS A 542 17.53 -4.55 14.18
C LYS A 542 17.76 -5.75 15.10
N ASP A 543 17.15 -6.90 14.82
CA ASP A 543 17.41 -8.13 15.56
C ASP A 543 18.77 -8.76 15.22
N GLY A 544 19.46 -8.25 14.19
CA GLY A 544 20.79 -8.68 13.75
C GLY A 544 20.81 -10.06 13.12
N SER A 545 19.66 -10.69 12.83
CA SER A 545 19.57 -12.07 12.31
C SER A 545 18.56 -12.28 11.21
N THR A 546 17.73 -11.27 10.92
CA THR A 546 16.70 -11.35 9.88
C THR A 546 17.00 -10.34 8.78
N PHE A 547 17.03 -10.81 7.54
CA PHE A 547 17.03 -9.98 6.34
C PHE A 547 15.61 -9.82 5.83
N ARG A 548 15.19 -8.58 5.58
CA ARG A 548 13.94 -8.29 4.88
C ARG A 548 14.23 -8.03 3.41
N ILE A 549 13.50 -8.71 2.55
CA ILE A 549 13.57 -8.55 1.11
C ILE A 549 12.24 -8.00 0.61
N THR A 550 12.27 -6.92 -0.16
CA THR A 550 11.10 -6.34 -0.82
C THR A 550 11.15 -6.68 -2.30
N ARG A 551 10.15 -7.45 -2.75
CA ARG A 551 9.93 -7.76 -4.16
C ARG A 551 8.77 -6.90 -4.66
N SER A 552 9.07 -5.86 -5.43
CA SER A 552 8.08 -4.94 -6.01
C SER A 552 7.59 -5.35 -7.40
N GLN A 553 8.21 -6.34 -8.06
CA GLN A 553 7.89 -6.71 -9.44
C GLN A 553 7.76 -8.24 -9.56
N GLN A 554 6.78 -8.73 -10.33
CA GLN A 554 6.63 -10.15 -10.58
C GLN A 554 7.27 -10.54 -11.90
N THR A 555 8.58 -10.76 -11.93
CA THR A 555 9.13 -11.45 -13.10
C THR A 555 8.60 -12.88 -13.20
N LEU A 556 8.51 -13.42 -14.42
CA LEU A 556 8.38 -14.85 -14.68
C LEU A 556 9.50 -15.62 -13.94
N ASP A 557 9.36 -16.95 -13.80
CA ASP A 557 10.37 -17.86 -13.23
C ASP A 557 11.76 -17.81 -13.95
N GLU A 558 11.89 -16.94 -14.96
CA GLU A 558 13.02 -16.74 -15.85
C GLU A 558 14.20 -16.00 -15.18
N PHE A 559 13.98 -15.26 -14.08
CA PHE A 559 15.04 -14.50 -13.40
C PHE A 559 15.37 -15.07 -12.01
N PRO A 560 16.61 -15.50 -11.77
CA PRO A 560 17.00 -16.04 -10.47
C PRO A 560 16.93 -14.94 -9.40
N SER A 561 16.55 -15.34 -8.19
CA SER A 561 16.55 -14.50 -6.99
C SER A 561 17.60 -15.03 -6.03
N ILE A 562 18.84 -14.55 -6.15
CA ILE A 562 20.00 -15.06 -5.40
C ILE A 562 20.37 -14.08 -4.30
N PHE A 563 20.28 -14.52 -3.06
CA PHE A 563 20.75 -13.77 -1.90
C PHE A 563 22.19 -14.16 -1.57
N ARG A 564 23.13 -13.23 -1.68
CA ARG A 564 24.53 -13.44 -1.28
C ARG A 564 24.83 -12.68 -0.01
N VAL A 565 25.53 -13.32 0.93
CA VAL A 565 25.90 -12.71 2.20
C VAL A 565 27.14 -13.37 2.78
N LYS A 566 28.00 -12.57 3.41
CA LYS A 566 29.08 -13.10 4.25
C LYS A 566 28.58 -13.23 5.68
N VAL A 567 28.74 -14.42 6.23
CA VAL A 567 28.29 -14.81 7.56
C VAL A 567 29.52 -15.14 8.40
N LYS A 568 29.59 -14.62 9.63
CA LYS A 568 30.62 -14.97 10.60
C LYS A 568 29.98 -15.38 11.91
N SER A 569 30.41 -16.52 12.44
CA SER A 569 29.98 -16.92 13.77
C SER A 569 30.76 -16.21 14.87
N MET A 570 30.08 -15.93 15.98
CA MET A 570 30.66 -15.47 17.24
C MET A 570 31.36 -16.59 18.03
N LYS A 571 31.21 -17.87 17.65
CA LYS A 571 31.84 -19.03 18.31
C LYS A 571 32.28 -20.09 17.29
N ASP A 572 33.39 -20.77 17.58
CA ASP A 572 33.87 -21.89 16.77
C ASP A 572 32.83 -23.02 16.70
N ASN A 573 32.64 -23.62 15.52
CA ASN A 573 31.72 -24.74 15.24
C ASN A 573 30.21 -24.49 15.45
N SER A 574 29.72 -23.25 15.43
CA SER A 574 28.27 -23.01 15.42
C SER A 574 27.62 -23.39 14.08
N SER A 575 26.36 -23.83 14.15
CA SER A 575 25.49 -23.96 12.99
C SER A 575 24.09 -23.47 13.29
N GLY A 576 23.22 -23.47 12.29
CA GLY A 576 21.83 -23.14 12.49
C GLY A 576 20.99 -23.29 11.24
N THR A 577 19.72 -22.91 11.33
CA THR A 577 18.75 -23.00 10.24
C THR A 577 18.51 -21.63 9.62
N ILE A 578 18.15 -21.66 8.34
CA ILE A 578 17.71 -20.50 7.58
C ILE A 578 16.26 -20.75 7.23
N THR A 579 15.39 -19.82 7.63
CA THR A 579 13.97 -19.87 7.28
C THR A 579 13.57 -18.67 6.45
N ILE A 580 12.56 -18.83 5.59
CA ILE A 580 11.92 -17.74 4.85
C ILE A 580 10.43 -17.71 5.15
N ARG A 581 9.84 -16.51 5.18
CA ARG A 581 8.39 -16.31 5.19
C ARG A 581 7.99 -15.10 4.37
N MET A 582 6.80 -15.12 3.79
CA MET A 582 6.14 -13.94 3.24
C MET A 582 5.41 -13.18 4.36
N LEU A 583 5.48 -11.85 4.32
CA LEU A 583 4.69 -10.97 5.18
C LEU A 583 3.33 -10.71 4.53
N THR A 584 2.27 -11.02 5.27
CA THR A 584 0.87 -10.83 4.88
C THR A 584 0.19 -9.83 5.84
N TYR A 585 -0.81 -9.10 5.32
CA TYR A 585 -1.55 -8.08 6.08
C TYR A 585 -3.02 -8.44 6.26
#